data_AF-A0A3S0ZFW1-F1
#
_entry.id   AF-A0A3S0ZFW1-F1
#
_cell.length_a   1.000
_cell.length_b   1.000
_cell.length_c   1.000
_cell.angle_alpha   90.00
_cell.angle_beta   90.00
_cell.angle_gamma   90.00
#
_symmetry.space_group_name_H-M   'P 1'
#
loop_
_entity.id
_entity.type
_entity.pdbx_description
1 polymer ?
#
loop_
_entity_poly.entity_id
_entity_poly.type
_entity_poly.pdbx_seq_one_letter_code
_entity_poly.pdbx_strand_id
1 'polypeptide(L)'
;AVLVTEPPTPRPTIQGEEGLCACGCTDNATTTPSTSTERRKYLDKRQREVWRTLHLDMKALSTRMRRRTSAEDGRRSAQSVGYAGVIMLALMFGSVLISDVTSLWLNSKRKKKYTPTSKRHCANESHRQV
;
A
#
# COMPACT_ATOMS: atom_id res chain seq x y z
N ALA A 1 -23.15 3.42 -10.33
CA ALA A 1 -22.06 2.62 -10.95
C ALA A 1 -22.07 2.91 -12.44
N VAL A 2 -21.04 3.57 -12.95
CA VAL A 2 -20.93 3.89 -14.39
C VAL A 2 -20.31 2.67 -15.07
N LEU A 3 -21.07 2.00 -15.93
CA LEU A 3 -20.55 0.94 -16.79
C LEU A 3 -19.71 1.59 -17.90
N VAL A 4 -18.40 1.34 -17.88
CA VAL A 4 -17.52 1.60 -19.02
C VAL A 4 -17.54 0.37 -19.91
N THR A 5 -18.23 0.43 -21.04
CA THR A 5 -18.08 -0.56 -22.12
C THR A 5 -16.92 -0.13 -23.00
N GLU A 6 -15.82 -0.89 -22.99
CA GLU A 6 -14.71 -0.68 -23.93
C GLU A 6 -15.13 -1.06 -25.36
N PRO A 7 -14.66 -0.31 -26.39
CA PRO A 7 -14.93 -0.65 -27.79
C PRO A 7 -14.14 -1.89 -28.23
N PRO A 8 -14.65 -2.68 -29.20
CA PRO A 8 -13.98 -3.88 -29.68
C PRO A 8 -12.67 -3.52 -30.39
N THR A 9 -11.57 -4.03 -29.86
CA THR A 9 -10.25 -3.94 -30.49
C THR A 9 -10.23 -4.79 -31.76
N PRO A 10 -9.78 -4.25 -32.91
CA PRO A 10 -9.63 -5.05 -34.12
C PRO A 10 -8.47 -6.04 -33.96
N ARG A 11 -8.74 -7.33 -34.21
CA ARG A 11 -7.71 -8.37 -34.37
C ARG A 11 -6.94 -8.11 -35.68
N PRO A 12 -5.60 -8.08 -35.68
CA PRO A 12 -4.86 -8.07 -36.93
C PRO A 12 -4.95 -9.44 -37.59
N THR A 13 -5.61 -9.49 -38.75
CA THR A 13 -5.53 -10.60 -39.70
C THR A 13 -4.15 -10.55 -40.36
N ILE A 14 -3.29 -11.52 -40.07
CA ILE A 14 -2.00 -11.67 -40.76
C ILE A 14 -2.27 -12.41 -42.08
N GLN A 15 -2.41 -11.66 -43.17
CA GLN A 15 -2.17 -12.17 -44.51
C GLN A 15 -0.78 -11.72 -44.92
N GLY A 16 0.09 -12.69 -45.20
CA GLY A 16 1.45 -12.44 -45.64
C GLY A 16 1.48 -12.11 -47.12
N GLU A 17 2.09 -10.97 -47.43
CA GLU A 17 2.90 -10.79 -48.63
C GLU A 17 4.26 -10.23 -48.20
N GLU A 18 5.29 -10.97 -48.58
CA GLU A 18 6.71 -10.63 -48.70
C GLU A 18 7.35 -9.69 -47.66
N GLY A 19 7.80 -10.31 -46.57
CA GLY A 19 9.25 -10.31 -46.31
C GLY A 19 9.84 -9.30 -45.33
N LEU A 20 9.05 -8.50 -44.60
CA LEU A 20 9.62 -7.70 -43.50
C LEU A 20 8.78 -7.81 -42.22
N CYS A 21 9.41 -8.35 -41.17
CA CYS A 21 8.91 -8.21 -39.82
C CYS A 21 8.86 -6.72 -39.45
N ALA A 22 7.80 -6.27 -38.76
CA ALA A 22 7.71 -4.92 -38.20
C ALA A 22 8.89 -4.56 -37.28
N CYS A 23 9.63 -5.57 -36.80
CA CYS A 23 10.86 -5.43 -36.04
C CYS A 23 12.09 -5.00 -36.87
N GLY A 24 11.97 -4.81 -38.20
CA GLY A 24 13.05 -4.31 -39.05
C GLY A 24 14.22 -5.27 -39.22
N CYS A 25 14.04 -6.56 -38.91
CA CYS A 25 15.06 -7.57 -39.13
C CYS A 25 15.28 -7.74 -40.63
N THR A 26 16.47 -7.39 -41.10
CA THR A 26 16.93 -7.75 -42.45
C THR A 26 17.36 -9.21 -42.44
N ASP A 27 16.94 -9.98 -43.44
CA ASP A 27 17.40 -11.36 -43.69
C ASP A 27 18.86 -11.40 -44.17
N ASN A 28 19.72 -10.58 -43.57
CA ASN A 28 21.16 -10.65 -43.78
C ASN A 28 21.65 -11.89 -43.05
N ALA A 29 21.66 -12.98 -43.81
CA ALA A 29 22.07 -14.32 -43.49
C ALA A 29 23.35 -14.37 -42.66
N THR A 30 23.20 -14.23 -41.35
CA THR A 30 24.22 -14.67 -40.40
C THR A 30 23.98 -16.17 -40.22
N THR A 31 24.60 -16.94 -41.12
CA THR A 31 24.85 -18.39 -41.09
C THR A 31 24.14 -19.11 -39.94
N THR A 32 22.83 -19.32 -40.06
CA THR A 32 22.14 -20.27 -39.19
C THR A 32 22.47 -21.65 -39.75
N PRO A 33 23.11 -22.54 -38.96
CA PRO A 33 23.48 -23.84 -39.48
C PRO A 33 22.21 -24.64 -39.86
N SER A 34 22.21 -25.17 -41.08
CA SER A 34 21.07 -25.82 -41.73
C SER A 34 20.74 -27.19 -41.14
N THR A 35 21.68 -27.82 -40.43
CA THR A 35 21.49 -29.11 -39.78
C THR A 35 20.88 -28.96 -38.38
N SER A 36 19.91 -29.82 -38.06
CA SER A 36 19.14 -29.80 -36.80
C SER A 36 20.02 -29.94 -35.55
N THR A 37 21.15 -30.63 -35.66
CA THR A 37 22.11 -30.88 -34.58
C THR A 37 23.01 -29.68 -34.29
N GLU A 38 23.42 -28.94 -35.32
CA GLU A 38 24.34 -27.81 -35.19
C GLU A 38 23.60 -26.55 -34.74
N ARG A 39 22.33 -26.38 -35.16
CA ARG A 39 21.43 -25.33 -34.67
C ARG A 39 21.21 -25.42 -33.16
N ARG A 40 21.01 -26.62 -32.62
CA ARG A 40 20.84 -26.83 -31.17
C ARG A 40 22.09 -26.41 -30.39
N LYS A 41 23.29 -26.72 -30.90
CA LYS A 41 24.56 -26.29 -30.29
C LYS A 41 24.77 -24.78 -30.36
N TYR A 42 24.35 -24.13 -31.44
CA TYR A 42 24.41 -22.68 -31.59
C TYR A 42 23.47 -21.96 -30.60
N LEU A 43 22.22 -22.42 -30.49
CA LEU A 43 21.23 -21.86 -29.57
C LEU A 43 21.65 -22.03 -28.12
N ASP A 44 22.18 -23.19 -27.74
CA ASP A 44 22.64 -23.45 -26.38
C ASP A 44 23.86 -22.59 -25.99
N LYS A 45 24.76 -22.30 -26.94
CA LYS A 45 25.85 -21.34 -26.72
C LYS A 45 25.32 -19.92 -26.52
N ARG A 46 24.39 -19.46 -27.37
CA ARG A 46 23.77 -18.12 -27.26
C ARG A 46 22.97 -17.97 -25.98
N GLN A 47 22.21 -18.99 -25.60
CA GLN A 47 21.45 -19.00 -24.37
C GLN A 47 22.36 -18.89 -23.15
N ARG A 48 23.50 -19.61 -23.13
CA ARG A 48 24.49 -19.50 -22.04
C ARG A 48 25.17 -18.14 -21.99
N GLU A 49 25.43 -17.52 -23.14
CA GLU A 49 25.99 -16.16 -23.22
C GLU A 49 25.02 -15.12 -22.67
N VAL A 50 23.75 -15.18 -23.09
CA VAL A 50 22.67 -14.33 -22.57
C VAL A 50 22.46 -14.56 -21.07
N TRP A 51 22.46 -15.81 -20.60
CA TRP A 51 22.38 -16.09 -19.18
C TRP A 51 23.55 -15.49 -18.41
N ARG A 52 24.79 -15.58 -18.92
CA ARG A 52 25.94 -14.95 -18.24
C ARG A 52 25.84 -13.43 -18.18
N THR A 53 25.36 -12.77 -19.24
CA THR A 53 25.24 -11.31 -19.27
C THR A 53 24.06 -10.80 -18.44
N LEU A 54 22.96 -11.56 -18.35
CA LEU A 54 21.78 -11.21 -17.54
C LEU A 54 21.84 -11.73 -16.10
N HIS A 55 22.78 -12.62 -15.75
CA HIS A 55 22.96 -13.07 -14.38
C HIS A 55 23.62 -11.96 -13.55
N LEU A 56 22.80 -11.01 -13.13
CA LEU A 56 23.22 -9.93 -12.23
C LEU A 56 23.47 -10.51 -10.85
N ASP A 57 24.64 -10.21 -10.28
CA ASP A 57 24.93 -10.56 -8.90
C ASP A 57 24.01 -9.75 -7.97
N MET A 58 23.03 -10.44 -7.38
CA MET A 58 22.06 -9.86 -6.46
C MET A 58 22.71 -9.29 -5.19
N LYS A 59 23.97 -9.64 -4.90
CA LYS A 59 24.76 -9.03 -3.81
C LYS A 59 25.39 -7.71 -4.20
N ALA A 60 25.74 -7.54 -5.48
CA ALA A 60 26.25 -6.29 -6.04
C ALA A 60 25.14 -5.30 -6.44
N LEU A 61 23.86 -5.71 -6.35
CA LEU A 61 22.75 -4.82 -6.69
C LEU A 61 22.71 -3.62 -5.73
N SER A 62 22.71 -2.43 -6.31
CA SER A 62 22.67 -1.16 -5.57
C SER A 62 21.41 -1.01 -4.69
N THR A 63 20.33 -1.75 -5.00
CA THR A 63 19.10 -1.83 -4.20
C THR A 63 19.26 -2.60 -2.90
N ARG A 64 20.22 -3.53 -2.83
CA ARG A 64 20.57 -4.29 -1.61
C ARG A 64 21.63 -3.57 -0.79
N MET A 65 22.55 -2.86 -1.46
CA MET A 65 23.61 -2.08 -0.81
C MET A 65 23.08 -0.81 -0.14
N ARG A 66 22.08 -0.14 -0.73
CA ARG A 66 21.48 1.07 -0.15
C ARG A 66 20.40 0.68 0.85
N ARG A 67 20.69 0.88 2.16
CA ARG A 67 19.63 0.93 3.18
C ARG A 67 18.59 1.94 2.71
N ARG A 68 17.29 1.56 2.72
CA ARG A 68 16.19 2.47 2.41
C ARG A 68 15.98 3.47 3.54
N THR A 69 16.98 4.31 3.77
CA THR A 69 16.82 5.50 4.58
C THR A 69 16.25 6.56 3.65
N SER A 70 15.04 7.02 3.95
CA SER A 70 14.53 8.25 3.34
C SER A 70 15.63 9.31 3.46
N ALA A 71 16.00 9.93 2.34
CA ALA A 71 16.97 11.00 2.38
C ALA A 71 16.42 12.09 3.30
N GLU A 72 17.24 12.57 4.24
CA GLU A 72 16.80 13.61 5.16
C GLU A 72 16.66 14.91 4.38
N ASP A 73 15.46 15.16 3.87
CA ASP A 73 15.13 16.37 3.13
C ASP A 73 15.13 17.55 4.10
N GLY A 74 16.28 18.22 4.23
CA GLY A 74 16.43 19.48 4.97
C GLY A 74 15.68 20.67 4.35
N ARG A 75 14.77 20.44 3.40
CA ARG A 75 13.93 21.48 2.82
C ARG A 75 12.97 21.98 3.90
N ARG A 76 13.11 23.25 4.28
CA ARG A 76 12.27 23.89 5.31
C ARG A 76 10.76 23.73 5.05
N SER A 77 10.35 23.59 3.79
CA SER A 77 8.96 23.35 3.39
C SER A 77 8.44 21.96 3.79
N ALA A 78 9.28 20.92 3.77
CA ALA A 78 8.86 19.58 4.18
C ALA A 78 8.68 19.51 5.71
N GLN A 79 9.57 20.17 6.44
CA GLN A 79 9.50 20.26 7.90
C GLN A 79 8.26 21.03 8.37
N SER A 80 7.96 22.17 7.76
CA SER A 80 6.80 22.99 8.15
C SER A 80 5.47 22.27 7.97
N VAL A 81 5.30 21.55 6.85
CA VAL A 81 4.09 20.75 6.60
C VAL A 81 3.99 19.58 7.59
N GLY A 82 5.11 18.94 7.93
CA GLY A 82 5.15 17.90 8.96
C GLY A 82 4.69 18.42 10.33
N TYR A 83 5.24 19.55 10.78
CA TYR A 83 4.83 20.16 12.05
C TYR A 83 3.36 20.59 12.06
N ALA A 84 2.88 21.19 10.97
CA ALA A 84 1.47 21.59 10.85
C ALA A 84 0.52 20.38 10.96
N GLY A 85 0.87 19.25 10.34
CA GLY A 85 0.11 18.01 10.44
C GLY A 85 0.05 17.45 11.86
N VAL A 86 1.20 17.42 12.57
CA VAL A 86 1.26 16.94 13.96
C VAL A 86 0.41 17.82 14.88
N ILE A 87 0.43 19.14 14.71
CA ILE A 87 -0.38 20.07 15.49
C ILE A 87 -1.88 19.81 15.26
N MET A 88 -2.30 19.66 14.00
CA MET A 88 -3.71 19.40 13.68
C MET A 88 -4.20 18.07 14.28
N LEU A 89 -3.39 17.00 14.19
CA LEU A 89 -3.73 15.73 14.82
C LEU A 89 -3.82 15.85 16.34
N ALA A 90 -2.86 16.52 16.97
CA ALA A 90 -2.85 16.74 18.41
C ALA A 90 -4.09 17.51 18.89
N LEU A 91 -4.54 18.50 18.13
CA LEU A 91 -5.76 19.25 18.46
C LEU A 91 -7.01 18.40 18.33
N MET A 92 -7.15 17.61 17.26
CA MET A 92 -8.30 16.72 17.09
C MET A 92 -8.39 15.69 18.23
N PHE A 93 -7.32 14.92 18.45
CA PHE A 93 -7.31 13.93 19.54
C PHE A 93 -7.41 14.60 20.92
N GLY A 94 -6.73 15.73 21.11
CA GLY A 94 -6.78 16.51 22.35
C GLY A 94 -8.19 16.97 22.68
N SER A 95 -8.96 17.46 21.70
CA SER A 95 -10.33 17.93 21.91
C SER A 95 -11.29 16.83 22.39
N VAL A 96 -11.15 15.62 21.85
CA VAL A 96 -11.93 14.45 22.27
C VAL A 96 -11.54 14.06 23.69
N LEU A 97 -10.23 13.94 23.97
CA LEU A 97 -9.73 13.61 25.30
C LEU A 97 -10.13 14.64 26.36
N ILE A 98 -10.06 15.93 26.05
CA ILE A 98 -10.49 17.01 26.96
C ILE A 98 -11.99 16.91 27.24
N SER A 99 -12.81 16.63 26.23
CA SER A 99 -14.26 16.49 26.40
C SER A 99 -14.62 15.31 27.31
N ASP A 100 -13.94 14.17 27.14
CA ASP A 100 -14.15 12.98 27.96
C ASP A 100 -13.67 13.20 29.41
N VAL A 101 -12.47 13.77 29.59
CA VAL A 101 -11.92 14.06 30.92
C VAL A 101 -12.78 15.08 31.65
N THR A 102 -13.25 16.14 30.97
CA THR A 102 -14.11 17.16 31.57
C THR A 102 -15.44 16.57 32.01
N SER A 103 -16.05 15.73 31.17
CA SER A 103 -17.31 15.04 31.47
C SER A 103 -17.15 14.09 32.66
N LEU A 104 -16.07 13.30 32.71
CA LEU A 104 -15.76 12.42 33.82
C LEU A 104 -15.45 13.19 35.10
N TRP A 105 -14.74 14.31 35.02
CA TRP A 105 -14.37 15.12 36.19
C TRP A 105 -15.59 15.80 36.81
N LEU A 106 -16.47 16.38 35.99
CA LEU A 106 -17.75 16.94 36.43
C LEU A 106 -18.64 15.86 37.06
N ASN A 107 -18.74 14.68 36.44
CA ASN A 107 -19.54 13.57 36.96
C ASN A 107 -18.95 12.97 38.25
N SER A 108 -17.63 12.91 38.38
CA SER A 108 -16.93 12.44 39.59
C SER A 108 -17.14 13.40 40.77
N LYS A 109 -17.20 14.72 40.51
CA LYS A 109 -17.58 15.70 41.55
C LYS A 109 -19.05 15.58 41.98
N ARG A 110 -19.96 15.18 41.08
CA ARG A 110 -21.38 14.93 41.43
C ARG A 110 -21.57 13.67 42.29
N LYS A 111 -20.83 12.59 42.00
CA LYS A 111 -20.93 11.34 42.78
C LYS A 111 -20.51 11.50 44.24
N LYS A 112 -19.60 12.43 44.56
CA LYS A 112 -19.24 12.75 45.96
C LYS A 112 -20.36 13.44 46.75
N LYS A 113 -21.37 14.03 46.09
CA LYS A 113 -22.54 14.65 46.73
C LYS A 113 -23.78 13.75 46.78
N TYR A 114 -23.81 12.66 46.01
CA TYR A 114 -24.94 11.73 46.02
C TYR A 114 -24.60 10.52 46.89
N THR A 115 -24.61 10.71 48.20
CA THR A 115 -24.84 9.61 49.14
C THR A 115 -26.30 9.18 48.97
N PRO A 116 -26.58 7.92 48.58
CA PRO A 116 -27.96 7.44 48.57
C PRO A 116 -28.42 7.32 50.02
N THR A 117 -29.22 8.27 50.52
CA THR A 117 -30.09 8.01 51.67
C THR A 117 -31.24 7.11 51.20
N SER A 118 -30.89 5.87 50.85
CA SER A 118 -31.82 4.76 50.76
C SER A 118 -31.94 4.18 52.15
N LYS A 119 -33.04 4.50 52.83
CA LYS A 119 -33.70 3.68 53.86
C LYS A 119 -34.82 4.50 54.48
N ARG A 120 -36.05 3.98 54.36
CA ARG A 120 -37.25 4.14 55.21
C ARG A 120 -38.50 4.46 54.40
N HIS A 121 -39.00 3.52 53.60
CA HIS A 121 -40.42 3.52 53.20
C HIS A 121 -40.96 2.10 52.93
N CYS A 122 -40.56 1.11 53.73
CA CYS A 122 -41.14 -0.25 53.69
C CYS A 122 -41.55 -0.80 55.07
N ALA A 123 -41.83 0.05 56.07
CA ALA A 123 -42.05 -0.44 57.44
C ALA A 123 -43.27 0.14 58.18
N ASN A 124 -44.24 0.78 57.51
CA ASN A 124 -45.37 1.34 58.27
C ASN A 124 -46.72 1.33 57.55
N GLU A 125 -47.10 0.18 56.98
CA GLU A 125 -48.49 -0.02 56.54
C GLU A 125 -48.96 -1.45 56.83
N SER A 126 -48.74 -1.93 58.05
CA SER A 126 -49.37 -3.16 58.56
C SER A 126 -50.18 -2.92 59.84
N HIS A 127 -50.56 -1.67 60.12
CA HIS A 127 -51.26 -1.28 61.35
C HIS A 127 -52.52 -0.44 61.10
N ARG A 128 -53.29 -0.77 60.07
CA ARG A 128 -54.62 -0.17 59.85
C ARG A 128 -55.70 -1.24 59.62
N GLN A 129 -56.44 -1.51 60.71
CA GLN A 129 -57.83 -1.99 60.81
C GLN A 129 -58.02 -3.49 60.53
N VAL A 130 -58.34 -4.36 61.51
CA VAL A 130 -59.52 -4.41 62.41
C VAL A 130 -60.83 -4.28 61.65
#